data_AF-A0A4Y2WD81-F1
#
_entry.id   AF-A0A4Y2WD81-F1
#
_cell.length_a   1.000
_cell.length_b   1.000
_cell.length_c   1.000
_cell.angle_alpha   90.00
_cell.angle_beta   90.00
_cell.angle_gamma   90.00
#
_symmetry.space_group_name_H-M   'P 1'
#
loop_
_entity.id
_entity.type
_entity.pdbx_description
1 polymer ?
#
loop_
_entity_poly.entity_id
_entity_poly.type
_entity_poly.pdbx_seq_one_letter_code
_entity_poly.pdbx_strand_id
1 'polypeptide(L)'
;CEDSCSPSLQSRQVYCANEKGAVFPDDFCDAAKMPEMTKACKKPAPCEAMWHVSEWSECDRACGSGNRTRTVECSLERKTFNPSFCDADKKPVEFQNCNLGPCEEVKWTVSEWSGVQYAFHYFCLKYCSSIFGFCFHIRSIMERLQYAF
;
A
#
# COMPACT_ATOMS: atom_id res chain seq x y z
N CYS A 1 -15.74 -10.93 -30.67
CA CYS A 1 -16.08 -10.05 -29.55
C CYS A 1 -15.55 -10.74 -28.32
N GLU A 2 -14.58 -10.14 -27.63
CA GLU A 2 -14.07 -10.70 -26.38
C GLU A 2 -15.01 -10.35 -25.23
N ASP A 3 -15.04 -11.21 -24.21
CA ASP A 3 -15.93 -11.15 -23.04
C ASP A 3 -15.57 -9.98 -22.10
N SER A 4 -15.71 -8.75 -22.56
CA SER A 4 -15.41 -7.54 -21.80
C SER A 4 -16.51 -6.50 -21.97
N CYS A 5 -16.82 -5.76 -20.89
CA CYS A 5 -17.95 -4.82 -20.85
C CYS A 5 -17.68 -3.48 -21.55
N SER A 6 -16.43 -3.28 -21.97
CA SER A 6 -16.04 -2.20 -22.85
C SER A 6 -16.75 -2.30 -24.21
N PRO A 7 -17.08 -1.18 -24.85
CA PRO A 7 -17.61 -1.20 -26.20
C PRO A 7 -16.57 -1.83 -27.15
N SER A 8 -16.78 -3.10 -27.50
CA SER A 8 -16.00 -3.77 -28.54
C SER A 8 -16.75 -3.66 -29.88
N LEU A 9 -16.02 -3.34 -30.94
CA LEU A 9 -16.51 -3.35 -32.31
C LEU A 9 -16.00 -4.64 -32.98
N GLN A 10 -16.86 -5.33 -33.72
CA GLN A 10 -16.38 -6.33 -34.68
C GLN A 10 -16.41 -5.74 -36.09
N SER A 11 -15.38 -6.04 -36.87
CA SER A 11 -15.27 -5.69 -38.28
C SER A 11 -15.44 -6.93 -39.16
N ARG A 12 -16.05 -6.75 -40.32
CA ARG A 12 -16.07 -7.72 -41.41
C ARG A 12 -15.60 -7.07 -42.71
N GLN A 13 -15.09 -7.88 -43.63
CA GLN A 13 -14.90 -7.45 -45.01
C GLN A 13 -16.22 -7.61 -45.77
N VAL A 14 -16.46 -6.68 -46.68
CA VAL A 14 -17.61 -6.67 -47.59
C VAL A 14 -17.04 -6.66 -49.00
N TYR A 15 -17.62 -7.47 -49.89
CA TYR A 15 -17.23 -7.56 -51.28
C TYR A 15 -18.47 -7.74 -52.15
N CYS A 16 -18.47 -7.16 -53.35
CA CYS A 16 -19.54 -7.34 -54.33
C CYS A 16 -19.49 -8.77 -54.90
N ALA A 17 -20.57 -9.54 -54.77
CA ALA A 17 -20.62 -10.91 -55.30
C ALA A 17 -22.01 -11.31 -55.81
N ASN A 18 -22.05 -12.27 -56.73
CA ASN A 18 -23.29 -12.87 -57.22
C ASN A 18 -23.72 -14.11 -56.40
N GLU A 19 -24.90 -14.66 -56.69
CA GLU A 19 -25.45 -15.84 -55.98
C GLU A 19 -24.59 -17.10 -56.08
N LYS A 20 -23.71 -17.18 -57.08
CA LYS A 20 -22.75 -18.28 -57.27
C LYS A 20 -21.44 -18.05 -56.50
N GLY A 21 -21.31 -16.93 -55.79
CA GLY A 21 -20.12 -16.54 -55.03
C GLY A 21 -18.99 -15.92 -55.86
N ALA A 22 -19.22 -15.59 -57.15
CA ALA A 22 -18.21 -14.88 -57.94
C ALA A 22 -18.13 -13.41 -57.50
N VAL A 23 -16.91 -12.92 -57.26
CA VAL A 23 -16.63 -11.58 -56.75
C VAL A 23 -16.40 -10.61 -57.92
N PHE A 24 -16.91 -9.38 -57.80
CA PHE A 24 -16.85 -8.31 -58.79
C PHE A 24 -16.26 -7.03 -58.19
N PRO A 25 -15.83 -6.06 -59.03
CA PRO A 25 -15.50 -4.72 -58.56
C PRO A 25 -16.70 -4.05 -57.88
N ASP A 26 -16.45 -3.23 -56.85
CA ASP A 26 -17.49 -2.63 -56.03
C ASP A 26 -18.49 -1.77 -56.82
N ASP A 27 -18.05 -1.13 -57.92
CA ASP A 27 -18.87 -0.30 -58.80
C ASP A 27 -20.02 -1.07 -59.50
N PHE A 28 -19.95 -2.41 -59.55
CA PHE A 28 -21.03 -3.26 -60.06
C PHE A 28 -22.17 -3.43 -59.06
N CYS A 29 -21.91 -3.14 -57.78
CA CYS A 29 -22.91 -3.15 -56.73
C CYS A 29 -23.42 -1.72 -56.46
N ASP A 30 -24.71 -1.61 -56.12
CA ASP A 30 -25.31 -0.33 -55.73
C ASP A 30 -24.70 0.14 -54.40
N ALA A 31 -23.95 1.24 -54.44
CA ALA A 31 -23.31 1.82 -53.27
C ALA A 31 -24.29 2.17 -52.14
N ALA A 32 -25.55 2.51 -52.47
CA ALA A 32 -26.57 2.80 -51.46
C ALA A 32 -27.00 1.55 -50.67
N LYS A 33 -26.68 0.34 -51.17
CA LYS A 33 -26.98 -0.94 -50.53
C LYS A 33 -25.75 -1.56 -49.85
N MET A 34 -24.66 -0.82 -49.73
CA MET A 34 -23.44 -1.31 -49.08
C MET A 34 -23.74 -1.70 -47.61
N PRO A 35 -23.48 -2.95 -47.21
CA PRO A 35 -23.69 -3.36 -45.82
C PRO A 35 -22.70 -2.72 -44.85
N GLU A 36 -23.13 -2.54 -43.59
CA GLU A 36 -22.25 -2.12 -42.49
C GLU A 36 -21.03 -3.04 -42.36
N MET A 37 -19.83 -2.44 -42.35
CA MET A 37 -18.55 -3.14 -42.20
C MET A 37 -18.19 -3.37 -40.73
N THR A 38 -18.72 -2.54 -39.85
CA THR A 38 -18.51 -2.61 -38.41
C THR A 38 -19.83 -2.68 -37.67
N LYS A 39 -19.88 -3.46 -36.60
CA LYS A 39 -21.02 -3.45 -35.68
C LYS A 39 -20.55 -3.53 -34.24
N ALA A 40 -21.29 -2.89 -33.35
CA ALA A 40 -21.10 -3.05 -31.93
C ALA A 40 -21.36 -4.51 -31.52
N CYS A 41 -20.49 -5.04 -30.67
CA CYS A 41 -20.70 -6.32 -30.04
C CYS A 41 -21.90 -6.25 -29.09
N LYS A 42 -22.69 -7.33 -29.06
CA LYS A 42 -23.80 -7.45 -28.10
C LYS A 42 -23.17 -7.63 -26.72
N LYS A 43 -23.36 -6.66 -25.82
CA LYS A 43 -22.90 -6.73 -24.44
C LYS A 43 -23.56 -7.92 -23.73
N PRO A 44 -22.81 -8.81 -23.06
CA PRO A 44 -23.40 -9.91 -22.29
C PRO A 44 -24.21 -9.35 -21.10
N ALA A 45 -25.29 -10.05 -20.69
CA ALA A 45 -26.11 -9.68 -19.53
C ALA A 45 -25.33 -9.37 -18.22
N PRO A 46 -24.20 -10.05 -17.88
CA PRO A 46 -23.37 -9.67 -16.73
C PRO A 46 -22.74 -8.26 -16.78
N CYS A 47 -22.86 -7.51 -17.89
CA CYS A 47 -22.49 -6.10 -17.96
C CYS A 47 -23.39 -5.17 -17.11
N GLU A 48 -24.43 -5.70 -16.47
CA GLU A 48 -25.20 -4.97 -15.45
C GLU A 48 -24.45 -4.86 -14.11
N ALA A 49 -23.35 -5.60 -13.92
CA ALA A 49 -22.52 -5.47 -12.73
C ALA A 49 -21.95 -4.05 -12.59
N MET A 50 -21.95 -3.54 -11.36
CA MET A 50 -21.50 -2.20 -11.04
C MET A 50 -20.30 -2.24 -10.09
N TRP A 51 -19.52 -1.17 -10.09
CA TRP A 51 -18.48 -0.98 -9.08
C TRP A 51 -19.13 -0.66 -7.74
N HIS A 52 -18.79 -1.46 -6.74
CA HIS A 52 -19.12 -1.25 -5.34
C HIS A 52 -17.84 -0.95 -4.56
N VAL A 53 -17.93 0.00 -3.62
CA VAL A 53 -16.80 0.43 -2.80
C VAL A 53 -17.09 0.23 -1.33
N SER A 54 -16.06 -0.14 -0.57
CA SER A 54 -16.12 -0.09 0.88
C SER A 54 -15.85 1.32 1.41
N GLU A 55 -16.05 1.49 2.71
CA GLU A 55 -15.47 2.61 3.44
C GLU A 55 -13.94 2.61 3.35
N TRP A 56 -13.34 3.78 3.52
CA TRP A 56 -11.90 3.92 3.63
C TRP A 56 -11.39 3.29 4.93
N SER A 57 -10.22 2.66 4.86
CA SER A 57 -9.46 2.27 6.04
C SER A 57 -9.06 3.50 6.85
N GLU A 58 -8.62 3.24 8.07
CA GLU A 58 -7.84 4.23 8.82
C GLU A 58 -6.55 4.59 8.06
N CYS A 59 -5.99 5.75 8.39
CA CYS A 59 -4.71 6.17 7.83
C CYS A 59 -3.62 5.22 8.33
N ASP A 60 -2.70 4.81 7.46
CA ASP A 60 -1.58 3.93 7.79
C ASP A 60 -0.58 4.54 8.80
N ARG A 61 -0.71 5.83 9.08
CA ARG A 61 0.05 6.56 10.10
C ARG A 61 -0.89 7.12 11.15
N ALA A 62 -0.38 7.18 12.38
CA ALA A 62 -1.05 7.85 13.50
C ALA A 62 -0.94 9.39 13.45
N CYS A 63 0.00 9.92 12.67
CA CYS A 63 0.24 11.35 12.49
C CYS A 63 0.96 11.62 11.16
N GLY A 64 0.89 12.86 10.69
CA GLY A 64 1.50 13.30 9.44
C GLY A 64 0.76 12.83 8.19
N SER A 65 1.45 12.91 7.06
CA SER A 65 0.95 12.43 5.76
C SER A 65 1.13 10.92 5.63
N GLY A 66 0.03 10.21 5.39
CA GLY A 66 -0.04 8.78 5.15
C GLY A 66 -0.98 8.44 4.00
N ASN A 67 -1.36 7.18 3.93
CA ASN A 67 -2.30 6.64 2.95
C ASN A 67 -3.40 5.84 3.63
N ARG A 68 -4.57 5.82 2.99
CA ARG A 68 -5.69 4.95 3.32
C ARG A 68 -6.15 4.21 2.08
N THR A 69 -6.70 3.03 2.28
CA THR A 69 -7.13 2.11 1.22
C THR A 69 -8.59 1.77 1.38
N ARG A 70 -9.27 1.46 0.29
CA ARG A 70 -10.61 0.86 0.32
C ARG A 70 -10.70 -0.26 -0.70
N THR A 71 -11.62 -1.17 -0.46
CA THR A 71 -11.94 -2.24 -1.39
C THR A 71 -12.84 -1.72 -2.51
N VAL A 72 -12.52 -2.08 -3.75
CA VAL A 72 -13.31 -1.76 -4.95
C VAL A 72 -13.59 -3.05 -5.71
N GLU A 73 -14.86 -3.45 -5.75
CA GLU A 73 -15.27 -4.75 -6.30
C GLU A 73 -16.35 -4.57 -7.37
N CYS A 74 -16.25 -5.36 -8.44
CA CYS A 74 -17.30 -5.46 -9.44
C CYS A 74 -18.32 -6.50 -8.97
N SER A 75 -19.57 -6.11 -8.71
CA SER A 75 -20.60 -7.06 -8.25
C SER A 75 -22.00 -6.76 -8.80
N LEU A 76 -22.83 -7.81 -8.83
CA LEU A 76 -24.26 -7.76 -9.18
C LEU A 76 -24.99 -8.74 -8.25
N GLU A 77 -26.10 -8.32 -7.65
CA GLU A 77 -26.94 -9.16 -6.77
C GLU A 77 -26.15 -9.95 -5.71
N ARG A 78 -25.18 -9.28 -5.06
CA ARG A 78 -24.28 -9.84 -4.02
C ARG A 78 -23.25 -10.87 -4.51
N LYS A 79 -23.12 -11.08 -5.81
CA LYS A 79 -22.06 -11.91 -6.40
C LYS A 79 -20.94 -11.01 -6.94
N THR A 80 -19.71 -11.28 -6.53
CA THR A 80 -18.51 -10.60 -7.05
C THR A 80 -18.08 -11.24 -8.36
N PHE A 81 -17.73 -10.42 -9.33
CA PHE A 81 -17.30 -10.79 -10.68
C PHE A 81 -15.87 -10.29 -10.95
N ASN A 82 -15.30 -10.74 -12.06
CA ASN A 82 -14.02 -10.21 -12.52
C ASN A 82 -14.15 -8.70 -12.85
N PRO A 83 -13.14 -7.87 -12.52
CA PRO A 83 -13.08 -6.44 -12.86
C PRO A 83 -13.49 -6.10 -14.31
N SER A 84 -13.18 -6.95 -15.29
CA SER A 84 -13.52 -6.74 -16.70
C SER A 84 -15.03 -6.75 -17.01
N PHE A 85 -15.85 -7.22 -16.06
CA PHE A 85 -17.31 -7.17 -16.16
C PHE A 85 -17.91 -5.80 -15.79
N CYS A 86 -17.09 -4.90 -15.25
CA CYS A 86 -17.50 -3.53 -14.96
C CYS A 86 -16.77 -2.54 -15.89
N ASP A 87 -17.37 -1.37 -16.09
CA ASP A 87 -16.82 -0.32 -16.94
C ASP A 87 -15.50 0.23 -16.36
N ALA A 88 -14.37 -0.05 -17.01
CA ALA A 88 -13.05 0.33 -16.53
C ALA A 88 -12.90 1.85 -16.35
N ASP A 89 -13.56 2.65 -17.20
CA ASP A 89 -13.50 4.12 -17.13
C ASP A 89 -14.20 4.67 -15.89
N LYS A 90 -15.09 3.87 -15.28
CA LYS A 90 -15.82 4.23 -14.06
C LYS A 90 -15.22 3.63 -12.80
N LYS A 91 -14.08 2.93 -12.88
CA LYS A 91 -13.47 2.29 -11.71
C LYS A 91 -13.04 3.34 -10.68
N PRO A 92 -13.57 3.31 -9.44
CA PRO A 92 -13.14 4.22 -8.38
C PRO A 92 -11.70 3.95 -7.93
N VAL A 93 -11.04 4.98 -7.38
CA VAL A 93 -9.70 4.85 -6.80
C VAL A 93 -9.71 3.99 -5.54
N GLU A 94 -8.73 3.10 -5.40
CA GLU A 94 -8.54 2.22 -4.23
C GLU A 94 -7.63 2.83 -3.15
N PHE A 95 -6.83 3.83 -3.52
CA PHE A 95 -5.83 4.47 -2.67
C PHE A 95 -6.08 5.96 -2.58
N GLN A 96 -5.90 6.53 -1.38
CA GLN A 96 -6.00 7.97 -1.16
C GLN A 96 -5.02 8.42 -0.08
N ASN A 97 -4.42 9.61 -0.26
CA ASN A 97 -3.62 10.23 0.79
C ASN A 97 -4.51 10.74 1.94
N CYS A 98 -3.98 10.63 3.15
CA CYS A 98 -4.56 11.20 4.38
C CYS A 98 -3.51 12.02 5.11
N ASN A 99 -3.94 13.03 5.87
CA ASN A 99 -3.07 13.84 6.72
C ASN A 99 -3.74 14.02 8.07
N LEU A 100 -3.10 13.50 9.13
CA LEU A 100 -3.61 13.56 10.51
C LEU A 100 -2.98 14.70 11.33
N GLY A 101 -2.32 15.66 10.68
CA GLY A 101 -1.64 16.78 11.35
C GLY A 101 -0.21 16.43 11.77
N PRO A 102 0.52 17.35 12.42
CA PRO A 102 1.91 17.11 12.80
C PRO A 102 2.04 16.00 13.85
N CYS A 103 3.13 15.24 13.78
CA CYS A 103 3.49 14.29 14.82
C CYS A 103 3.99 15.03 16.06
N GLU A 104 3.56 14.59 17.24
CA GLU A 104 4.10 15.10 18.50
C GLU A 104 5.58 14.72 18.64
N GLU A 105 6.37 15.64 19.17
CA GLU A 105 7.81 15.45 19.32
C GLU A 105 8.10 14.49 20.48
N VAL A 106 8.37 13.22 20.18
CA VAL A 106 8.79 12.23 21.18
C VAL A 106 10.30 12.28 21.39
N LYS A 107 10.71 12.29 22.66
CA LYS A 107 12.13 12.32 23.06
C LYS A 107 12.48 11.06 23.83
N TRP A 108 13.67 10.53 23.57
CA TRP A 108 14.24 9.48 24.39
C TRP A 108 14.42 10.00 25.82
N THR A 109 13.73 9.37 26.76
CA THR A 109 13.99 9.57 28.18
C THR A 109 14.84 8.41 28.68
N VAL A 110 15.77 8.71 29.57
CA VAL A 110 16.63 7.70 30.18
C VAL A 110 16.12 7.41 31.59
N SER A 111 16.12 6.14 31.97
CA SER A 111 15.92 5.77 33.37
C SER A 111 17.18 6.08 34.19
N GLU A 112 17.05 6.11 35.51
CA GLU A 112 18.21 6.09 36.41
C GLU A 112 19.13 4.90 36.07
N TRP A 113 20.44 5.11 36.18
CA TRP A 113 21.41 4.04 36.00
C TRP A 113 21.18 2.98 37.08
N SER A 114 21.15 1.70 36.70
CA SER A 114 21.27 0.63 37.68
C SER A 114 22.63 0.77 38.36
N GLY A 115 22.63 1.15 39.64
CA GLY A 115 23.86 1.42 40.36
C GLY A 115 24.78 0.21 40.31
N VAL A 116 25.87 0.31 39.56
CA VAL A 116 26.99 -0.63 39.71
C VAL A 116 27.87 -0.04 40.81
N GLN A 117 27.82 -0.68 41.99
CA GLN A 117 28.88 -0.59 43.00
C GLN A 117 30.20 -0.72 42.27
N TYR A 118 31.03 0.32 42.17
CA TYR A 118 32.51 0.30 42.10
C TYR A 118 33.03 1.69 41.65
N ALA A 119 32.53 2.77 42.24
CA ALA A 119 33.18 4.09 42.16
C ALA A 119 34.37 4.22 43.14
N PHE A 120 34.73 3.16 43.87
CA PHE A 120 35.84 3.19 44.85
C PHE A 120 37.22 2.93 44.23
N HIS A 121 37.32 2.33 43.04
CA HIS A 121 38.62 1.95 42.48
C HIS A 121 39.34 3.12 41.78
N TYR A 122 38.61 4.09 41.22
CA TYR A 122 39.19 5.18 40.42
C TYR A 122 39.74 6.35 41.27
N PHE A 123 39.23 6.55 42.49
CA PHE A 123 39.77 7.58 43.38
C PHE A 123 41.08 7.17 44.07
N CYS A 124 41.27 5.87 44.34
CA CYS A 124 42.45 5.39 45.07
C CYS A 124 43.74 5.49 44.22
N LEU A 125 43.65 5.23 42.91
CA LEU A 125 44.82 5.27 42.02
C LEU A 125 45.35 6.68 41.74
N LYS A 126 44.50 7.72 41.83
CA LYS A 126 44.90 9.11 41.52
C LYS A 126 45.59 9.82 42.68
N TYR A 127 45.38 9.37 43.92
CA TYR A 127 45.95 9.97 45.13
C TYR A 127 47.13 9.18 45.71
N CYS A 128 47.46 8.01 45.17
CA CYS A 128 48.55 7.16 45.66
C CYS A 128 49.93 7.50 45.08
N SER A 129 50.04 8.54 44.24
CA SER A 129 51.30 8.88 43.53
C SER A 129 52.11 10.01 44.17
N SER A 130 51.66 10.64 45.27
CA SER A 130 52.26 11.91 45.69
C SER A 130 52.73 12.05 47.13
N ILE A 131 52.48 11.12 48.05
CA ILE A 131 53.03 11.23 49.41
C ILE A 131 53.45 9.86 49.92
N PHE A 132 54.76 9.62 49.88
CA PHE A 132 55.43 8.58 50.65
C PHE A 132 54.97 8.63 52.12
N GLY A 133 54.37 7.54 52.63
CA GLY A 133 54.40 7.26 54.06
C GLY A 133 53.10 7.03 54.83
N PHE A 134 51.90 6.98 54.23
CA PHE A 134 50.65 6.78 55.01
C PHE A 134 49.75 5.60 54.59
N CYS A 135 50.29 4.60 53.87
CA CYS A 135 49.47 3.47 53.41
C CYS A 135 49.25 2.35 54.46
N PHE A 136 49.83 2.44 55.66
CA PHE A 136 49.74 1.38 56.67
C PHE A 136 48.69 1.60 57.77
N HIS A 137 47.97 2.73 57.81
CA HIS A 137 47.04 2.98 58.92
C HIS A 137 45.54 2.79 58.60
N ILE A 138 45.13 2.70 57.33
CA ILE A 138 43.71 2.64 56.96
C ILE A 138 43.16 1.20 56.87
N ARG A 139 44.03 0.18 56.72
CA ARG A 139 43.59 -1.23 56.76
C ARG A 139 42.93 -1.63 58.08
N SER A 140 43.28 -0.98 59.19
CA SER A 140 42.74 -1.31 60.52
C SER A 140 41.39 -0.64 60.84
N ILE A 141 41.00 0.40 60.08
CA ILE A 141 39.75 1.14 60.35
C ILE A 141 38.58 0.61 59.52
N MET A 142 38.83 0.03 58.34
CA MET A 142 37.74 -0.48 57.48
C MET A 142 37.25 -1.91 57.80
N GLU A 143 37.99 -2.72 58.57
CA GLU A 143 37.50 -4.06 58.97
C GLU A 143 36.46 -4.04 60.11
N ARG A 144 36.17 -2.88 60.71
CA ARG A 144 35.18 -2.76 61.80
C ARG A 144 33.85 -2.12 61.41
N LEU A 145 33.62 -1.81 60.13
CA LEU A 145 32.36 -1.20 59.65
C LEU A 145 31.62 -2.04 58.60
N GLN A 146 31.93 -3.34 58.47
CA GLN A 146 31.14 -4.28 57.64
C GLN A 146 30.02 -5.02 58.40
N TYR A 147 29.73 -4.64 59.65
CA TYR A 147 28.60 -5.19 60.41
C TYR A 147 27.84 -4.11 61.17
N ALA A 148 27.24 -3.16 60.46
CA ALA A 148 26.15 -2.35 61.00
C ALA A 148 25.27 -1.81 59.87
N PHE A 149 24.16 -2.52 59.65
CA PHE A 149 22.97 -2.20 58.85
C PHE A 149 23.11 -1.96 57.34
#